data_AF-A0A7K3YZY1-F1
#
_entry.id   AF-A0A7K3YZY1-F1
#
_cell.length_a   1.000
_cell.length_b   1.000
_cell.length_c   1.000
_cell.angle_alpha   90.00
_cell.angle_beta   90.00
_cell.angle_gamma   90.00
#
_symmetry.space_group_name_H-M   'P 1'
#
loop_
_entity.id
_entity.type
_entity.pdbx_description
1 polymer ?
#
loop_
_entity_poly.entity_id
_entity_poly.type
_entity_poly.pdbx_seq_one_letter_code
_entity_poly.pdbx_strand_id
1 'polypeptide(L)'
;DSAVLSDHKAFLFDQKKNLLVIPARVVRQEYAMDTGSGNDAPRIWFGAYVFGVDPENGFVLKGTVEHGTQRETSYWYGSSSNEVKRSLYIGNVLYTLSTAKIVANPLDAIDTTVATIPLNGREDVLYPPVPGME
;
A
#
# COMPACT_ATOMS: atom_id res chain seq x y z
N ASP A 1 9.26 -0.66 -3.38
CA ASP A 1 9.57 0.57 -2.64
C ASP A 1 8.62 0.71 -1.45
N SER A 2 8.93 1.55 -0.46
CA SER A 2 8.11 1.74 0.74
C SER A 2 8.29 3.12 1.35
N ALA A 3 7.19 3.72 1.84
CA ALA A 3 7.23 4.96 2.62
C ALA A 3 8.08 4.84 3.89
N VAL A 4 8.31 3.63 4.41
CA VAL A 4 9.15 3.39 5.60
C VAL A 4 10.62 3.76 5.36
N LEU A 5 11.08 3.75 4.11
CA LEU A 5 12.46 4.11 3.77
C LEU A 5 12.74 5.61 3.92
N SER A 6 11.71 6.45 3.94
CA SER A 6 11.83 7.92 4.01
C SER A 6 11.10 8.54 5.22
N ASP A 7 10.04 7.91 5.73
CA ASP A 7 9.32 8.31 6.94
C ASP A 7 9.18 7.13 7.92
N HIS A 8 9.93 7.17 9.01
CA HIS A 8 9.85 6.15 10.08
C HIS A 8 8.46 6.07 10.73
N LYS A 9 7.60 7.09 10.58
CA LYS A 9 6.21 7.09 11.07
C LYS A 9 5.24 6.38 10.13
N ALA A 10 5.70 5.94 8.95
CA ALA A 10 4.90 5.13 8.04
C ALA A 10 4.73 3.68 8.55
N PHE A 11 5.69 3.24 9.36
CA PHE A 11 5.72 1.95 10.02
C PHE A 11 4.85 1.95 11.29
N LEU A 12 4.08 0.89 11.49
CA LEU A 12 3.32 0.65 12.72
C LEU A 12 3.76 -0.67 13.33
N PHE A 13 4.11 -0.63 14.61
CA PHE A 13 4.43 -1.82 15.39
C PHE A 13 3.78 -1.77 16.77
N ASP A 14 3.14 -2.88 17.13
CA ASP A 14 2.60 -3.12 18.45
C ASP A 14 2.84 -4.57 18.86
N GLN A 15 3.74 -4.76 19.81
CA GLN A 15 4.09 -6.08 20.33
C GLN A 15 2.90 -6.76 21.03
N LYS A 16 2.10 -6.03 21.80
CA LYS A 16 0.99 -6.59 22.58
C LYS A 16 -0.12 -7.13 21.68
N LYS A 17 -0.30 -6.50 20.52
CA LYS A 17 -1.25 -6.95 19.49
C LYS A 17 -0.67 -7.94 18.49
N ASN A 18 0.62 -8.28 18.61
CA ASN A 18 1.35 -9.03 17.61
C ASN A 18 1.10 -8.45 16.20
N LEU A 19 1.42 -7.17 16.04
CA LEU A 19 1.07 -6.37 14.86
C LEU A 19 2.28 -5.61 14.34
N LEU A 20 2.57 -5.81 13.06
CA LEU A 20 3.53 -5.05 12.28
C LEU A 20 2.87 -4.69 10.94
N VAL A 21 2.86 -3.42 10.56
CA VAL A 21 2.31 -2.96 9.28
C VAL A 21 3.38 -2.21 8.49
N ILE A 22 3.62 -2.68 7.27
CA ILE A 22 4.62 -2.15 6.35
C ILE A 22 3.92 -1.73 5.05
N PRO A 23 3.81 -0.42 4.79
CA PRO A 23 3.44 0.10 3.48
C PRO A 23 4.37 -0.43 2.38
N ALA A 24 3.82 -0.78 1.21
CA ALA A 24 4.61 -1.29 0.11
C ALA A 24 4.05 -0.88 -1.26
N ARG A 25 4.97 -0.51 -2.16
CA ARG A 25 4.82 -0.47 -3.60
C ARG A 25 5.49 -1.70 -4.19
N VAL A 26 4.70 -2.59 -4.78
CA VAL A 26 5.17 -3.88 -5.31
C VAL A 26 4.92 -3.94 -6.80
N VAL A 27 5.98 -4.13 -7.59
CA VAL A 27 5.83 -4.45 -9.02
C VAL A 27 5.49 -5.93 -9.12
N ARG A 28 4.32 -6.23 -9.67
CA ARG A 28 3.83 -7.57 -9.93
C ARG A 28 3.88 -7.85 -11.42
N GLN A 29 4.47 -8.99 -11.77
CA GLN A 29 4.55 -9.46 -13.15
C GLN A 29 3.25 -10.18 -13.53
N GLU A 30 2.16 -9.42 -13.51
CA GLU A 30 0.83 -9.89 -13.91
C GLU A 30 0.57 -9.46 -15.36
N TYR A 31 0.96 -10.31 -16.30
CA TYR A 31 0.61 -10.13 -17.71
C TYR A 31 -0.90 -10.37 -17.86
N ALA A 32 -1.68 -9.29 -18.05
CA ALA A 32 -3.04 -9.48 -18.53
C ALA A 32 -2.94 -10.03 -19.95
N MET A 33 -3.37 -11.28 -20.15
CA MET A 33 -3.67 -11.78 -21.49
C MET A 33 -4.85 -10.98 -22.04
N ASP A 34 -4.59 -9.79 -22.57
CA ASP A 34 -5.59 -9.05 -23.33
C ASP A 34 -5.36 -9.32 -24.82
N THR A 35 -6.35 -10.01 -25.38
CA THR A 35 -6.46 -10.38 -26.78
C THR A 35 -6.59 -9.11 -27.64
N GLY A 36 -5.47 -8.54 -28.08
CA GLY A 36 -5.48 -7.64 -29.24
C GLY A 36 -4.56 -6.43 -29.21
N SER A 37 -3.94 -6.06 -28.08
CA SER A 37 -2.95 -4.96 -28.07
C SER A 37 -1.67 -5.40 -27.36
N GLY A 38 -0.62 -5.60 -28.15
CA GLY A 38 0.63 -6.25 -27.75
C GLY A 38 1.53 -5.43 -26.83
N ASN A 39 1.07 -5.08 -25.63
CA ASN A 39 1.97 -4.60 -24.59
C ASN A 39 1.66 -5.30 -23.26
N ASP A 40 2.39 -6.37 -23.01
CA ASP A 40 2.55 -6.99 -21.69
C ASP A 40 3.32 -6.04 -20.77
N ALA A 41 2.63 -5.37 -19.85
CA ALA A 41 3.25 -4.45 -18.91
C ALA A 41 3.03 -4.91 -17.46
N PRO A 42 4.05 -4.79 -16.59
CA PRO A 42 3.89 -5.06 -15.16
C PRO A 42 2.78 -4.20 -14.54
N ARG A 43 2.17 -4.72 -13.47
CA ARG A 43 1.23 -3.97 -12.62
C ARG A 43 1.90 -3.61 -11.31
N ILE A 44 1.82 -2.36 -10.91
CA ILE A 44 2.22 -1.89 -9.60
C ILE A 44 1.03 -2.05 -8.66
N TRP A 45 1.25 -2.69 -7.52
CA TRP A 45 0.30 -2.77 -6.42
C TRP A 45 0.73 -1.83 -5.29
N PHE A 46 -0.22 -1.05 -4.79
CA PHE A 46 -0.05 -0.15 -3.65
C PHE A 46 -0.89 -0.64 -2.49
N GLY A 47 -0.26 -0.78 -1.32
CA GLY A 47 -0.96 -1.22 -0.14
C GLY A 47 -0.05 -1.33 1.07
N ALA A 48 -0.48 -2.12 2.05
CA ALA A 48 0.32 -2.47 3.21
C ALA A 48 0.27 -3.97 3.46
N TYR A 49 1.41 -4.53 3.85
CA TYR A 49 1.49 -5.87 4.40
C TYR A 49 1.31 -5.81 5.91
N VAL A 50 0.52 -6.73 6.45
CA VAL A 50 0.28 -6.85 7.89
C VAL A 50 0.84 -8.17 8.37
N PHE A 51 1.73 -8.11 9.35
CA PHE A 51 2.40 -9.26 9.94
C PHE A 51 2.11 -9.36 11.44
N GLY A 52 2.19 -10.58 11.97
CA GLY A 52 2.61 -10.83 13.33
C GLY A 52 4.11 -11.07 13.36
N VAL A 53 4.77 -10.71 14.46
CA VAL A 53 6.20 -10.92 14.69
C VAL A 53 6.44 -11.41 16.11
N ASP A 54 7.01 -12.60 16.22
CA ASP A 54 7.46 -13.13 17.51
C ASP A 54 8.80 -13.91 17.36
N PRO A 55 9.54 -14.14 18.46
CA PRO A 55 10.84 -14.81 18.40
C PRO A 55 10.78 -16.30 17.97
N GLU A 56 9.63 -16.96 18.11
CA GLU A 56 9.48 -18.38 17.81
C GLU A 56 9.16 -18.62 16.33
N ASN A 57 8.23 -17.84 15.78
CA ASN A 57 7.71 -17.98 14.42
C ASN A 57 8.28 -16.95 13.44
N GLY A 58 9.00 -15.94 13.93
CA GLY A 58 9.49 -14.84 13.10
C GLY A 58 8.35 -13.99 12.55
N PHE A 59 8.40 -13.66 11.26
CA PHE A 59 7.38 -12.86 10.58
C PHE A 59 6.30 -13.76 9.97
N VAL A 60 5.07 -13.62 10.46
CA VAL A 60 3.90 -14.37 9.97
C VAL A 60 2.94 -13.41 9.27
N LEU A 61 2.68 -13.61 7.98
CA LEU A 61 1.74 -12.78 7.23
C LEU A 61 0.30 -12.98 7.75
N LYS A 62 -0.33 -11.90 8.20
CA LYS A 62 -1.73 -11.88 8.65
C LYS A 62 -2.70 -11.46 7.55
N GLY A 63 -2.22 -10.75 6.54
CA GLY A 63 -3.01 -10.29 5.40
C GLY A 63 -2.41 -9.05 4.73
N THR A 64 -3.13 -8.52 3.75
CA THR A 64 -2.74 -7.29 3.03
C THR A 64 -3.91 -6.32 2.91
N VAL A 65 -3.60 -5.03 2.90
CA VAL A 65 -4.60 -3.98 2.66
C VAL A 65 -4.26 -3.26 1.35
N GLU A 66 -5.13 -3.38 0.37
CA GLU A 66 -4.92 -2.79 -0.95
C GLU A 66 -5.50 -1.37 -1.06
N HIS A 67 -4.66 -0.44 -1.55
CA HIS A 67 -5.10 0.88 -1.97
C HIS A 67 -5.22 0.99 -3.49
N GLY A 68 -4.68 0.07 -4.27
CA GLY A 68 -5.04 -0.09 -5.67
C GLY A 68 -3.89 -0.57 -6.52
N THR A 69 -4.14 -0.63 -7.82
CA THR A 69 -3.15 -1.03 -8.81
C THR A 69 -3.01 0.02 -9.91
N GLN A 70 -1.84 0.02 -10.55
CA GLN A 70 -1.54 0.87 -11.68
C GLN A 70 -0.70 0.11 -12.69
N ARG A 71 -0.98 0.30 -13.98
CA ARG A 71 -0.15 -0.27 -15.04
C ARG A 71 1.17 0.48 -15.11
N GLU A 72 2.28 -0.25 -15.09
CA GLU A 72 3.61 0.32 -15.28
C GLU A 72 3.79 0.64 -16.77
N THR A 73 3.79 1.92 -17.14
CA THR A 73 4.17 2.34 -18.49
C THR A 73 5.56 2.93 -18.44
N SER A 74 6.30 2.91 -19.55
CA SER A 74 7.64 3.50 -19.65
C SER A 74 7.71 4.99 -19.26
N TYR A 75 6.56 5.67 -19.22
CA TYR A 75 6.41 7.06 -18.82
C TYR A 75 6.04 7.27 -17.34
N TRP A 76 5.77 6.21 -16.56
CA TRP A 76 5.14 6.35 -15.23
C TRP A 76 5.92 5.73 -14.08
N TYR A 77 7.17 6.18 -13.93
CA TYR A 77 7.97 5.98 -12.71
C TYR A 77 7.64 7.05 -11.63
N GLY A 78 6.37 7.45 -11.53
CA GLY A 78 5.91 8.53 -10.64
C GLY A 78 5.15 8.03 -9.41
N SER A 79 5.04 8.88 -8.38
CA SER A 79 4.16 8.67 -7.22
C SER A 79 2.73 8.35 -7.62
N SER A 80 2.07 7.52 -6.82
CA SER A 80 0.62 7.33 -6.88
C SER A 80 -0.05 7.89 -5.65
N SER A 81 -1.21 8.52 -5.80
CA SER A 81 -2.07 8.91 -4.67
C SER A 81 -2.56 7.71 -3.85
N ASN A 82 -2.43 6.49 -4.38
CA ASN A 82 -2.71 5.23 -3.70
C ASN A 82 -1.55 4.72 -2.83
N GLU A 83 -0.36 5.34 -2.86
CA GLU A 83 0.74 4.93 -1.99
C GLU A 83 0.36 5.10 -0.52
N VAL A 84 0.39 3.99 0.23
CA VAL A 84 0.12 4.01 1.66
C VAL A 84 1.26 4.74 2.35
N LYS A 85 0.91 5.78 3.10
CA LYS A 85 1.85 6.67 3.79
C LYS A 85 1.90 6.40 5.28
N ARG A 86 0.78 6.00 5.87
CA ARG A 86 0.66 5.76 7.31
C ARG A 86 -0.32 4.63 7.60
N SER A 87 -0.14 4.04 8.77
CA SER A 87 -1.08 3.11 9.36
C SER A 87 -1.26 3.41 10.85
N LEU A 88 -2.46 3.21 11.37
CA LEU A 88 -2.80 3.32 12.78
C LEU A 88 -3.94 2.37 13.09
N TYR A 89 -4.20 2.06 14.36
CA TYR A 89 -5.38 1.29 14.74
C TYR A 89 -6.19 2.01 15.82
N ILE A 90 -7.49 1.77 15.83
CA ILE A 90 -8.40 2.18 16.92
C ILE A 90 -9.20 0.94 17.32
N GLY A 91 -9.05 0.51 18.58
CA GLY A 91 -9.66 -0.73 19.05
C GLY A 91 -9.17 -1.96 18.29
N ASN A 92 -10.08 -2.61 17.55
CA ASN A 92 -9.80 -3.79 16.73
C ASN A 92 -9.75 -3.49 15.22
N VAL A 93 -9.65 -2.22 14.81
CA VAL A 93 -9.65 -1.84 13.40
C VAL A 93 -8.34 -1.17 13.03
N LEU A 94 -7.67 -1.71 12.01
CA LEU A 94 -6.55 -1.09 11.32
C LEU A 94 -7.06 -0.08 10.30
N TYR A 95 -6.46 1.10 10.30
CA TYR A 95 -6.65 2.14 9.31
C TYR A 95 -5.34 2.34 8.56
N THR A 96 -5.40 2.24 7.24
CA THR A 96 -4.28 2.53 6.33
C THR A 96 -4.63 3.76 5.50
N LEU A 97 -3.66 4.66 5.34
CA LEU A 97 -3.89 6.01 4.81
C LEU A 97 -2.98 6.25 3.62
N SER A 98 -3.58 6.62 2.48
CA SER A 98 -2.89 7.21 1.33
C SER A 98 -3.44 8.63 1.08
N THR A 99 -2.90 9.35 0.08
CA THR A 99 -3.47 10.64 -0.33
C THR A 99 -4.91 10.50 -0.85
N ALA A 100 -5.21 9.38 -1.51
CA ALA A 100 -6.50 9.12 -2.15
C ALA A 100 -7.58 8.61 -1.18
N LYS A 101 -7.22 7.91 -0.10
CA LYS A 101 -8.21 7.25 0.77
C LYS A 101 -7.65 6.77 2.10
N ILE A 102 -8.59 6.54 3.02
CA ILE A 102 -8.39 5.74 4.23
C ILE A 102 -9.14 4.42 4.04
N VAL A 103 -8.48 3.30 4.31
CA VAL A 103 -9.08 1.96 4.26
C VAL A 103 -9.06 1.36 5.66
N ALA A 104 -10.20 0.80 6.09
CA ALA A 104 -10.39 0.22 7.41
C ALA A 104 -10.61 -1.30 7.33
N ASN A 105 -9.82 -2.06 8.10
CA ASN A 105 -9.80 -3.52 8.11
C ASN A 105 -9.76 -4.03 9.56
N PRO A 106 -10.63 -4.99 9.96
CA PRO A 106 -10.55 -5.61 11.29
C PRO A 106 -9.22 -6.36 11.47
N LEU A 107 -8.61 -6.27 12.65
CA LEU A 107 -7.29 -6.90 12.93
C LEU A 107 -7.33 -8.43 12.93
N ASP A 108 -8.50 -9.01 13.14
CA ASP A 108 -8.83 -10.44 13.08
C ASP A 108 -9.29 -10.90 11.69
N ALA A 109 -9.49 -9.97 10.75
CA ALA A 109 -9.88 -10.25 9.36
C ALA A 109 -9.26 -9.22 8.40
N ILE A 110 -7.92 -9.14 8.38
CA ILE A 110 -7.17 -8.09 7.67
C ILE A 110 -7.58 -7.97 6.19
N ASP A 111 -7.82 -9.08 5.51
CA ASP A 111 -8.19 -9.07 4.08
C ASP A 111 -9.64 -8.60 3.83
N THR A 112 -10.41 -8.31 4.88
CA THR A 112 -11.77 -7.78 4.79
C THR A 112 -11.80 -6.27 5.00
N THR A 113 -12.12 -5.53 3.95
CA THR A 113 -12.34 -4.08 4.03
C THR A 113 -13.76 -3.81 4.53
N VAL A 114 -13.88 -3.12 5.66
CA VAL A 114 -15.19 -2.76 6.25
C VAL A 114 -15.60 -1.32 5.97
N ALA A 115 -14.63 -0.45 5.64
CA ALA A 115 -14.91 0.90 5.17
C ALA A 115 -13.77 1.44 4.29
N THR A 116 -14.14 2.25 3.32
CA THR A 116 -13.21 3.06 2.51
C THR A 116 -13.71 4.50 2.53
N ILE A 117 -12.87 5.41 2.98
CA ILE A 117 -13.17 6.85 3.02
C ILE A 117 -12.33 7.51 1.92
N PRO A 118 -12.94 7.97 0.81
CA PRO A 118 -12.21 8.70 -0.21
C PRO A 118 -11.75 10.04 0.34
N LEU A 119 -10.53 10.43 0.00
CA LEU A 119 -9.94 11.72 0.34
C LEU A 119 -9.79 12.54 -0.93
N ASN A 120 -10.11 13.83 -0.84
CA ASN A 120 -9.98 14.78 -1.94
C ASN A 120 -8.57 15.42 -1.98
N GLY A 121 -7.56 14.71 -1.48
CA GLY A 121 -6.20 15.23 -1.34
C GLY A 121 -5.65 15.64 -2.71
N ARG A 122 -5.23 16.91 -2.83
CA ARG A 122 -4.30 17.31 -3.90
C ARG A 122 -3.06 16.43 -3.78
N GLU A 123 -2.46 16.07 -4.90
CA GLU A 123 -1.34 15.15 -4.98
C GLU A 123 -0.21 15.57 -4.02
N ASP A 124 -0.19 15.00 -2.81
CA ASP A 124 1.00 14.99 -1.98
C ASP A 124 1.98 14.04 -2.68
N VAL A 125 2.75 14.62 -3.59
CA VAL A 125 3.77 13.95 -4.37
C VAL A 125 4.86 13.44 -3.42
N LEU A 126 5.02 12.12 -3.27
CA LEU A 126 6.10 11.51 -2.50
C LEU A 126 7.43 11.48 -3.28
N TYR A 127 7.36 11.49 -4.62
CA TYR A 127 8.50 11.45 -5.54
C TYR A 127 8.44 12.63 -6.51
N PRO A 128 9.51 13.41 -6.69
CA PRO A 128 9.47 14.63 -7.48
C PRO A 128 8.87 14.41 -8.88
N PRO A 129 8.09 15.39 -9.41
CA PRO A 129 7.63 15.34 -10.78
C PRO A 129 8.83 15.29 -11.73
N VAL A 130 8.72 14.52 -12.82
CA VAL A 130 9.77 14.43 -13.85
C VAL A 130 9.87 15.79 -14.56
N PRO A 131 11.05 16.43 -14.63
CA PRO A 131 11.20 17.67 -15.37
C PRO A 131 10.85 17.48 -16.85
N GLY A 132 9.95 18.33 -17.40
CA GLY A 132 9.71 18.43 -18.84
C GLY A 132 8.34 17.97 -19.36
N MET A 133 7.33 17.84 -18.51
CA MET A 133 5.93 17.72 -18.96
C MET A 133 5.08 18.83 -18.34
N GLU A 134 4.95 19.95 -19.06
CA GLU A 134 3.80 20.87 -18.96
C GLU A 134 2.67 20.38 -19.86
#